data_AF-A0A0Z8FY29-F1
#
_entry.id   AF-A0A0Z8FY29-F1
#
_cell.length_a   1.000
_cell.length_b   1.000
_cell.length_c   1.000
_cell.angle_alpha   90.00
_cell.angle_beta   90.00
_cell.angle_gamma   90.00
#
_symmetry.space_group_name_H-M   'P 1'
#
loop_
_entity.id
_entity.type
_entity.pdbx_description
1 polymer ?
#
loop_
_entity_poly.entity_id
_entity_poly.type
_entity_poly.pdbx_seq_one_letter_code
_entity_poly.pdbx_strand_id
1 'polypeptide(L)'
;MMQRLSKENIYQIYTENIRYANYQLEVIRCQARQLAGEYYWYISKGKESQIRRELINELKAVTNLYAYVLGSRFELQLMKILHESSSAAFSETELENIKKKKTIYDKWYECIHVSFAKSKCIDWTDIDGINLLELFKDKNNYLEEFQEIITMRNRLAHGQWSTQLNSNGTQESTLNALDKYNDISKLVLLSKKLDIMVQIVETIVVYKDKYTKKFKEKLSHLIEENRINDCRIEKSSLSTYVKREVKVFDKKKSQKKFL
;
A
#
# COMPACT_ATOMS: atom_id res chain seq x y z
N MET A 1 -19.93 33.01 1.55
CA MET A 1 -18.46 32.96 1.36
C MET A 1 -17.97 31.68 2.02
N MET A 2 -17.44 30.71 1.27
CA MET A 2 -17.05 29.41 1.83
C MET A 2 -15.77 29.61 2.65
N GLN A 3 -15.80 29.27 3.93
CA GLN A 3 -14.67 29.47 4.83
C GLN A 3 -13.53 28.52 4.41
N ARG A 4 -12.33 29.07 4.14
CA ARG A 4 -11.16 28.27 3.76
C ARG A 4 -10.76 27.40 4.95
N LEU A 5 -10.64 26.10 4.74
CA LEU A 5 -10.22 25.16 5.78
C LEU A 5 -8.79 25.46 6.22
N SER A 6 -8.53 25.38 7.53
CA SER A 6 -7.18 25.47 8.07
C SER A 6 -6.35 24.23 7.72
N LYS A 7 -5.01 24.34 7.80
CA LYS A 7 -4.09 23.21 7.61
C LYS A 7 -4.43 22.04 8.54
N GLU A 8 -4.74 22.36 9.80
CA GLU A 8 -5.17 21.38 10.80
C GLU A 8 -6.49 20.69 10.42
N ASN A 9 -7.49 21.43 9.94
CA ASN A 9 -8.75 20.80 9.51
C ASN A 9 -8.51 19.84 8.34
N ILE A 10 -7.64 20.20 7.40
CA ILE A 10 -7.31 19.34 6.26
C ILE A 10 -6.56 18.08 6.73
N TYR A 11 -5.60 18.22 7.66
CA TYR A 11 -4.91 17.09 8.28
C TYR A 11 -5.89 16.11 8.94
N GLN A 12 -6.85 16.62 9.70
CA GLN A 12 -7.88 15.79 10.35
C GLN A 12 -8.80 15.10 9.34
N ILE A 13 -9.19 15.78 8.26
CA ILE A 13 -9.98 15.17 7.17
C ILE A 13 -9.21 14.00 6.54
N TYR A 14 -7.93 14.17 6.21
CA TYR A 14 -7.14 13.07 5.65
C TYR A 14 -6.93 11.93 6.65
N THR A 15 -6.75 12.25 7.94
CA THR A 15 -6.67 11.25 9.00
C THR A 15 -7.93 10.39 9.07
N GLU A 16 -9.11 11.02 9.02
CA GLU A 16 -10.38 10.29 9.03
C GLU A 16 -10.60 9.49 7.74
N ASN A 17 -10.24 10.03 6.57
CA ASN A 17 -10.32 9.30 5.31
C ASN A 17 -9.41 8.06 5.29
N ILE A 18 -8.21 8.14 5.88
CA ILE A 18 -7.32 6.97 6.06
C ILE A 18 -8.00 5.94 6.98
N ARG A 19 -8.68 6.38 8.05
CA ARG A 19 -9.43 5.49 8.93
C ARG A 19 -10.54 4.74 8.19
N TYR A 20 -11.32 5.42 7.36
CA TYR A 20 -12.33 4.78 6.51
C TYR A 20 -11.73 3.82 5.48
N ALA A 21 -10.62 4.18 4.84
CA ALA A 21 -9.92 3.30 3.92
C ALA A 21 -9.43 2.02 4.64
N ASN A 22 -8.97 2.13 5.89
CA ASN A 22 -8.59 0.97 6.72
C ASN A 22 -9.78 0.05 7.02
N TYR A 23 -10.95 0.61 7.35
CA TYR A 23 -12.16 -0.19 7.54
C TYR A 23 -12.56 -0.92 6.25
N GLN A 24 -12.51 -0.24 5.11
CA GLN A 24 -12.81 -0.85 3.81
C GLN A 24 -11.85 -2.00 3.49
N LEU A 25 -10.53 -1.79 3.65
CA LEU A 25 -9.53 -2.83 3.45
C LEU A 25 -9.78 -4.05 4.35
N GLU A 26 -10.18 -3.84 5.60
CA GLU A 26 -10.47 -4.93 6.52
C GLU A 26 -11.70 -5.75 6.10
N VAL A 27 -12.77 -5.08 5.70
CA VAL A 27 -13.99 -5.74 5.19
C VAL A 27 -13.68 -6.56 3.93
N ILE A 28 -12.98 -5.94 2.96
CA ILE A 28 -12.58 -6.60 1.71
C ILE A 28 -11.67 -7.80 1.99
N ARG A 29 -10.70 -7.65 2.91
CA ARG A 29 -9.81 -8.73 3.34
C ARG A 29 -10.59 -9.90 3.93
N CYS A 30 -11.55 -9.63 4.81
CA CYS A 30 -12.40 -10.67 5.39
C CYS A 30 -13.19 -11.43 4.31
N GLN A 31 -13.80 -10.71 3.38
CA GLN A 31 -14.54 -11.31 2.26
C GLN A 31 -13.62 -12.18 1.38
N ALA A 32 -12.47 -11.64 0.97
CA ALA A 32 -11.49 -12.36 0.15
C ALA A 32 -11.01 -13.65 0.84
N ARG A 33 -10.75 -13.61 2.15
CA ARG A 33 -10.34 -14.79 2.92
C ARG A 33 -11.41 -15.87 2.97
N GLN A 34 -12.68 -15.50 3.08
CA GLN A 34 -13.80 -16.44 3.07
C GLN A 34 -13.94 -17.11 1.69
N LEU A 35 -13.95 -16.31 0.61
CA LEU A 35 -14.00 -16.81 -0.77
C LEU A 35 -12.83 -17.75 -1.08
N ALA A 36 -11.62 -17.34 -0.72
CA ALA A 36 -10.42 -18.15 -0.91
C ALA A 36 -10.46 -19.44 -0.05
N GLY A 37 -10.96 -19.38 1.18
CA GLY A 37 -11.14 -20.56 2.03
C GLY A 37 -12.09 -21.59 1.41
N GLU A 38 -13.21 -21.14 0.85
CA GLU A 38 -14.14 -22.02 0.13
C GLU A 38 -13.52 -22.57 -1.16
N TYR A 39 -12.85 -21.72 -1.95
CA TYR A 39 -12.17 -22.12 -3.17
C TYR A 39 -11.13 -23.23 -2.92
N TYR A 40 -10.24 -23.06 -1.94
CA TYR A 40 -9.24 -24.07 -1.59
C TYR A 40 -9.85 -25.31 -0.94
N TRP A 41 -11.02 -25.21 -0.31
CA TRP A 41 -11.75 -26.38 0.14
C TRP A 41 -12.20 -27.24 -1.05
N TYR A 42 -12.77 -26.65 -2.11
CA TYR A 42 -13.14 -27.41 -3.32
C TYR A 42 -11.93 -28.09 -3.97
N ILE A 43 -10.80 -27.39 -4.06
CA ILE A 43 -9.53 -27.97 -4.52
C ILE A 43 -9.15 -29.18 -3.67
N SER A 44 -9.19 -29.05 -2.34
CA SER A 44 -8.80 -30.13 -1.42
C SER A 44 -9.68 -31.38 -1.52
N LYS A 45 -10.90 -31.25 -2.05
CA LYS A 45 -11.82 -32.37 -2.29
C LYS A 45 -11.77 -32.91 -3.71
N GLY A 46 -10.90 -32.39 -4.57
CA GLY A 46 -10.81 -32.80 -5.98
C GLY A 46 -12.07 -32.48 -6.79
N LYS A 47 -12.84 -31.47 -6.37
CA LYS A 47 -14.14 -31.15 -6.98
C LYS A 47 -13.99 -30.04 -8.02
N GLU A 48 -14.03 -30.40 -9.29
CA GLU A 48 -14.35 -29.42 -10.34
C GLU A 48 -15.85 -29.15 -10.35
N SER A 49 -16.22 -27.87 -10.29
CA SER A 49 -17.61 -27.45 -10.28
C SER A 49 -17.75 -26.02 -10.80
N GLN A 50 -18.95 -25.68 -11.26
CA GLN A 50 -19.30 -24.31 -11.65
C GLN A 50 -19.05 -23.33 -10.50
N ILE A 51 -19.40 -23.72 -9.27
CA ILE A 51 -19.18 -22.93 -8.05
C ILE A 51 -17.69 -22.59 -7.88
N ARG A 52 -16.78 -23.56 -8.09
CA ARG A 52 -15.33 -23.32 -7.99
C ARG A 52 -14.85 -22.26 -9.00
N ARG A 53 -15.39 -22.27 -10.23
CA ARG A 53 -15.07 -21.29 -11.27
C ARG A 53 -15.58 -19.89 -10.93
N GLU A 54 -16.75 -19.79 -10.32
CA GLU A 54 -17.31 -18.51 -9.87
C GLU A 54 -16.50 -17.93 -8.71
N LEU A 55 -16.14 -18.75 -7.73
CA LEU A 55 -15.34 -18.33 -6.56
C LEU A 55 -14.00 -17.70 -6.94
N ILE A 56 -13.29 -18.24 -7.93
CA ILE A 56 -12.00 -17.67 -8.35
C ILE A 56 -12.18 -16.32 -9.06
N ASN A 57 -13.26 -16.16 -9.83
CA ASN A 57 -13.58 -14.88 -10.48
C ASN A 57 -13.97 -13.82 -9.44
N GLU A 58 -14.83 -14.17 -8.49
CA GLU A 58 -15.19 -13.28 -7.37
C GLU A 58 -13.97 -12.92 -6.53
N LEU A 59 -13.11 -13.90 -6.22
CA LEU A 59 -11.88 -13.66 -5.48
C LEU A 59 -10.96 -12.69 -6.22
N LYS A 60 -10.80 -12.83 -7.54
CA LYS A 60 -10.02 -11.89 -8.36
C LYS A 60 -10.62 -10.48 -8.29
N ALA A 61 -11.93 -10.35 -8.42
CA ALA A 61 -12.61 -9.04 -8.34
C ALA A 61 -12.42 -8.37 -6.96
N VAL A 62 -12.61 -9.11 -5.87
CA VAL A 62 -12.43 -8.60 -4.49
C VAL A 62 -10.96 -8.27 -4.21
N THR A 63 -10.02 -9.06 -4.73
CA THR A 63 -8.57 -8.79 -4.62
C THR A 63 -8.20 -7.50 -5.34
N ASN A 64 -8.75 -7.26 -6.53
CA ASN A 64 -8.53 -6.03 -7.28
C ASN A 64 -9.17 -4.81 -6.60
N LEU A 65 -10.33 -4.97 -5.97
CA LEU A 65 -10.92 -3.93 -5.13
C LEU A 65 -10.02 -3.58 -3.94
N TYR A 66 -9.41 -4.59 -3.29
CA TYR A 66 -8.44 -4.36 -2.22
C TYR A 66 -7.24 -3.53 -2.72
N ALA A 67 -6.66 -3.91 -3.85
CA ALA A 67 -5.53 -3.20 -4.45
C ALA A 67 -5.87 -1.73 -4.78
N TYR A 68 -7.07 -1.47 -5.31
CA TYR A 68 -7.56 -0.12 -5.60
C TYR A 68 -7.68 0.74 -4.34
N VAL A 69 -8.32 0.22 -3.29
CA VAL A 69 -8.47 0.94 -2.01
C VAL A 69 -7.11 1.15 -1.36
N LEU A 70 -6.20 0.17 -1.46
CA LEU A 70 -4.85 0.28 -0.91
C LEU A 70 -4.07 1.43 -1.56
N GLY A 71 -4.08 1.53 -2.89
CA GLY A 71 -3.42 2.64 -3.58
C GLY A 71 -4.08 4.00 -3.32
N SER A 72 -5.40 4.02 -3.11
CA SER A 72 -6.12 5.23 -2.70
C SER A 72 -5.72 5.67 -1.29
N ARG A 73 -5.59 4.72 -0.35
CA ARG A 73 -5.08 4.99 1.01
C ARG A 73 -3.65 5.53 0.97
N PHE A 74 -2.80 4.98 0.11
CA PHE A 74 -1.43 5.43 -0.06
C PHE A 74 -1.36 6.90 -0.52
N GLU A 75 -2.26 7.33 -1.41
CA GLU A 75 -2.38 8.74 -1.77
C GLU A 75 -2.87 9.60 -0.59
N LEU A 76 -3.86 9.14 0.17
CA LEU A 76 -4.36 9.86 1.35
C LEU A 76 -3.25 10.06 2.40
N GLN A 77 -2.37 9.08 2.57
CA GLN A 77 -1.21 9.17 3.47
C GLN A 77 -0.25 10.28 3.05
N LEU A 78 0.04 10.43 1.76
CA LEU A 78 0.78 11.59 1.24
C LEU A 78 0.08 12.89 1.62
N MET A 79 -1.21 12.99 1.32
CA MET A 79 -1.95 14.21 1.58
C MET A 79 -1.96 14.56 3.06
N LYS A 80 -2.03 13.58 3.96
CA LYS A 80 -1.90 13.78 5.41
C LYS A 80 -0.53 14.38 5.76
N ILE A 81 0.57 13.77 5.29
CA ILE A 81 1.95 14.24 5.55
C ILE A 81 2.14 15.69 5.09
N LEU A 82 1.63 16.04 3.90
CA LEU A 82 1.74 17.40 3.36
C LEU A 82 1.06 18.46 4.24
N HIS A 83 0.06 18.08 5.04
CA HIS A 83 -0.66 18.99 5.92
C HIS A 83 -0.24 18.87 7.39
N GLU A 84 0.88 18.21 7.69
CA GLU A 84 1.41 18.16 9.06
C GLU A 84 1.76 19.56 9.60
N SER A 85 1.38 19.82 10.85
CA SER A 85 1.53 21.12 11.53
C SER A 85 2.83 21.23 12.35
N SER A 86 3.61 20.15 12.50
CA SER A 86 4.93 20.19 13.15
C SER A 86 5.84 21.30 12.61
N SER A 87 6.59 21.95 13.49
CA SER A 87 7.56 22.99 13.10
C SER A 87 8.70 22.48 12.21
N ALA A 88 8.93 21.16 12.16
CA ALA A 88 9.89 20.54 11.25
C ALA A 88 9.31 20.23 9.85
N ALA A 89 7.98 20.26 9.71
CA ALA A 89 7.28 19.94 8.47
C ALA A 89 7.41 21.05 7.42
N PHE A 90 6.66 20.94 6.32
CA PHE A 90 6.73 21.87 5.20
C PHE A 90 6.16 23.25 5.55
N SER A 91 6.92 24.28 5.16
CA SER A 91 6.45 25.65 5.00
C SER A 91 5.40 25.75 3.90
N GLU A 92 4.65 26.86 3.86
CA GLU A 92 3.61 27.05 2.84
C GLU A 92 4.19 27.04 1.41
N THR A 93 5.36 27.66 1.20
CA THR A 93 6.05 27.66 -0.11
C THR A 93 6.47 26.26 -0.54
N GLU A 94 7.05 25.46 0.36
CA GLU A 94 7.42 24.06 0.09
C GLU A 94 6.16 23.23 -0.24
N LEU A 95 5.09 23.40 0.54
CA LEU A 95 3.81 22.73 0.34
C LEU A 95 3.19 23.06 -1.02
N GLU A 96 3.18 24.34 -1.41
CA GLU A 96 2.68 24.77 -2.71
C GLU A 96 3.50 24.18 -3.86
N ASN A 97 4.83 24.13 -3.73
CA ASN A 97 5.70 23.55 -4.74
C ASN A 97 5.44 22.05 -4.94
N ILE A 98 5.22 21.31 -3.84
CA ILE A 98 4.84 19.89 -3.92
C ILE A 98 3.45 19.76 -4.55
N LYS A 99 2.46 20.56 -4.12
CA LYS A 99 1.08 20.49 -4.64
C LYS A 99 0.95 20.81 -6.12
N LYS A 100 1.82 21.68 -6.67
CA LYS A 100 1.85 22.04 -8.10
C LYS A 100 2.25 20.87 -9.02
N LYS A 101 2.82 19.79 -8.48
CA LYS A 101 3.17 18.60 -9.27
C LYS A 101 1.91 17.92 -9.80
N LYS A 102 1.98 17.48 -11.07
CA LYS A 102 0.82 16.99 -11.82
C LYS A 102 0.35 15.62 -11.34
N THR A 103 1.27 14.68 -11.17
CA THR A 103 0.95 13.30 -10.80
C THR A 103 1.17 13.05 -9.31
N ILE A 104 0.52 12.03 -8.76
CA ILE A 104 0.74 11.61 -7.37
C ILE A 104 2.17 11.10 -7.15
N TYR A 105 2.75 10.45 -8.17
CA TYR A 105 4.15 10.04 -8.13
C TYR A 105 5.07 11.27 -8.00
N ASP A 106 4.87 12.29 -8.84
CA ASP A 106 5.68 13.51 -8.79
C ASP A 106 5.53 14.24 -7.45
N LYS A 107 4.34 14.20 -6.84
CA LYS A 107 4.12 14.76 -5.50
C LYS A 107 4.88 13.99 -4.43
N TRP A 108 4.87 12.65 -4.47
CA TRP A 108 5.67 11.82 -3.57
C TRP A 108 7.17 12.08 -3.74
N TYR A 109 7.64 12.09 -4.99
CA TYR A 109 9.04 12.35 -5.33
C TYR A 109 9.49 13.72 -4.81
N GLU A 110 8.72 14.78 -5.09
CA GLU A 110 9.04 16.12 -4.62
C GLU A 110 8.97 16.24 -3.10
N CYS A 111 7.98 15.60 -2.46
CA CYS A 111 7.86 15.54 -1.00
C CYS A 111 9.15 15.00 -0.38
N ILE A 112 9.64 13.85 -0.86
CA ILE A 112 10.88 13.24 -0.37
C ILE A 112 12.10 14.13 -0.65
N HIS A 113 12.22 14.64 -1.87
CA HIS A 113 13.35 15.49 -2.27
C HIS A 113 13.46 16.76 -1.42
N VAL A 114 12.35 17.46 -1.22
CA VAL A 114 12.29 18.66 -0.34
C VAL A 114 12.64 18.27 1.09
N SER A 115 12.17 17.12 1.59
CA SER A 115 12.44 16.65 2.96
C SER A 115 13.93 16.43 3.23
N PHE A 116 14.64 15.80 2.28
CA PHE A 116 16.09 15.62 2.36
C PHE A 116 16.84 16.96 2.29
N ALA A 117 16.49 17.80 1.31
CA ALA A 117 17.14 19.09 1.10
C ALA A 117 16.99 20.05 2.28
N LYS A 118 15.86 19.98 2.99
CA LYS A 118 15.57 20.80 4.18
C LYS A 118 16.49 20.46 5.36
N SER A 119 16.95 19.22 5.45
CA SER A 119 17.68 18.69 6.61
C SER A 119 19.19 18.57 6.32
N LYS A 120 19.83 19.69 5.95
CA LYS A 120 21.23 19.72 5.46
C LYS A 120 22.27 19.23 6.46
N CYS A 121 21.94 19.18 7.75
CA CYS A 121 22.83 18.70 8.81
C CYS A 121 22.90 17.17 8.92
N ILE A 122 22.10 16.45 8.13
CA ILE A 122 22.05 14.99 8.13
C ILE A 122 22.77 14.45 6.91
N ASP A 123 23.70 13.53 7.14
CA ASP A 123 24.25 12.70 6.09
C ASP A 123 23.24 11.61 5.74
N TRP A 124 22.46 11.86 4.68
CA TRP A 124 21.47 10.91 4.17
C TRP A 124 22.08 9.73 3.41
N THR A 125 23.40 9.75 3.16
CA THR A 125 24.13 8.61 2.58
C THR A 125 24.59 7.62 3.65
N ASP A 126 24.54 8.01 4.93
CA ASP A 126 24.86 7.16 6.08
C ASP A 126 23.90 7.39 7.26
N ILE A 127 22.77 6.71 7.18
CA ILE A 127 21.86 6.49 8.30
C ILE A 127 22.16 5.11 8.88
N ASP A 128 23.13 5.05 9.79
CA ASP A 128 23.51 3.81 10.52
C ASP A 128 23.95 2.69 9.56
N GLY A 129 24.81 3.04 8.61
CA GLY A 129 25.30 2.15 7.56
C GLY A 129 24.36 2.00 6.37
N ILE A 130 23.23 2.73 6.33
CA ILE A 130 22.25 2.66 5.25
C ILE A 130 22.24 3.96 4.43
N ASN A 131 22.42 3.81 3.11
CA ASN A 131 22.27 4.91 2.16
C ASN A 131 20.79 5.19 1.86
N LEU A 132 20.19 6.11 2.62
CA LEU A 132 18.78 6.44 2.50
C LEU A 132 18.46 7.19 1.20
N LEU A 133 19.40 7.99 0.69
CA LEU A 133 19.22 8.63 -0.63
C LEU A 133 19.07 7.57 -1.72
N GLU A 134 19.89 6.52 -1.70
CA GLU A 134 19.84 5.43 -2.67
C GLU A 134 18.52 4.67 -2.64
N LEU A 135 17.96 4.40 -1.45
CA LEU A 135 16.62 3.80 -1.30
C LEU A 135 15.50 4.63 -1.97
N PHE A 136 15.74 5.92 -2.21
CA PHE A 136 14.81 6.84 -2.87
C PHE A 136 15.39 7.47 -4.14
N LYS A 137 16.41 6.88 -4.79
CA LYS A 137 17.12 7.51 -5.92
C LYS A 137 16.55 7.16 -7.28
N ASP A 138 15.83 6.05 -7.44
CA ASP A 138 15.42 5.56 -8.76
C ASP A 138 14.26 4.54 -8.74
N LYS A 139 13.94 4.05 -9.95
CA LYS A 139 12.95 2.99 -10.21
C LYS A 139 13.47 1.57 -9.93
N ASN A 140 14.45 1.38 -9.05
CA ASN A 140 14.84 0.04 -8.59
C ASN A 140 14.69 -0.13 -7.07
N ASN A 141 14.08 0.85 -6.40
CA ASN A 141 13.97 0.93 -4.95
C ASN A 141 12.57 1.41 -4.53
N TYR A 142 12.42 2.14 -3.41
CA TYR A 142 11.10 2.48 -2.87
C TYR A 142 10.25 3.35 -3.81
N LEU A 143 10.88 4.19 -4.64
CA LEU A 143 10.14 4.98 -5.62
C LEU A 143 9.54 4.11 -6.74
N GLU A 144 10.15 2.97 -7.08
CA GLU A 144 9.54 2.02 -8.01
C GLU A 144 8.24 1.49 -7.43
N GLU A 145 8.27 1.04 -6.18
CA GLU A 145 7.09 0.53 -5.48
C GLU A 145 5.97 1.59 -5.38
N PHE A 146 6.36 2.85 -5.21
CA PHE A 146 5.42 3.97 -5.23
C PHE A 146 4.78 4.14 -6.61
N GLN A 147 5.59 4.08 -7.67
CA GLN A 147 5.09 4.12 -9.04
C GLN A 147 4.16 2.92 -9.33
N GLU A 148 4.53 1.71 -8.88
CA GLU A 148 3.76 0.49 -9.07
C GLU A 148 2.38 0.57 -8.41
N ILE A 149 2.29 0.93 -7.12
CA ILE A 149 1.00 1.06 -6.42
C ILE A 149 0.11 2.16 -7.02
N ILE A 150 0.70 3.29 -7.43
CA ILE A 150 -0.05 4.39 -8.06
C ILE A 150 -0.57 3.95 -9.43
N THR A 151 0.26 3.25 -10.22
CA THR A 151 -0.13 2.76 -11.55
C THR A 151 -1.22 1.71 -11.43
N MET A 152 -1.07 0.75 -10.50
CA MET A 152 -2.08 -0.26 -10.20
C MET A 152 -3.42 0.40 -9.84
N ARG A 153 -3.43 1.39 -8.93
CA ARG A 153 -4.64 2.15 -8.58
C ARG A 153 -5.25 2.82 -9.80
N ASN A 154 -4.45 3.54 -10.59
CA ASN A 154 -4.97 4.31 -11.73
C ASN A 154 -5.63 3.41 -12.77
N ARG A 155 -5.01 2.27 -13.12
CA ARG A 155 -5.62 1.35 -14.09
C ARG A 155 -6.94 0.77 -13.57
N LEU A 156 -6.98 0.37 -12.31
CA LEU A 156 -8.21 -0.10 -11.66
C LEU A 156 -9.29 1.00 -11.67
N ALA A 157 -8.95 2.23 -11.34
CA ALA A 157 -9.86 3.39 -11.39
C ALA A 157 -10.46 3.61 -12.79
N HIS A 158 -9.70 3.33 -13.84
CA HIS A 158 -10.12 3.44 -15.24
C HIS A 158 -10.93 2.25 -15.75
N GLY A 159 -11.36 1.34 -14.87
CA GLY A 159 -12.21 0.22 -15.27
C GLY A 159 -11.45 -1.01 -15.77
N GLN A 160 -10.11 -0.98 -15.73
CA GLN A 160 -9.28 -2.13 -16.07
C GLN A 160 -9.28 -3.10 -14.88
N TRP A 161 -10.40 -3.79 -14.63
CA TRP A 161 -10.56 -4.69 -13.48
C TRP A 161 -10.17 -6.13 -13.80
N SER A 162 -10.33 -6.56 -15.05
CA SER A 162 -10.06 -7.93 -15.49
C SER A 162 -8.79 -8.00 -16.34
N THR A 163 -8.77 -7.13 -17.36
CA THR A 163 -7.78 -7.07 -18.42
C THR A 163 -7.20 -5.66 -18.41
N GLN A 164 -5.88 -5.59 -18.45
CA GLN A 164 -5.12 -4.35 -18.40
C GLN A 164 -4.67 -3.99 -19.81
N LEU A 165 -4.75 -2.71 -20.17
CA LEU A 165 -4.28 -2.22 -21.46
C LEU A 165 -2.96 -1.46 -21.30
N ASN A 166 -2.16 -1.42 -22.37
CA ASN A 166 -1.03 -0.51 -22.46
C ASN A 166 -1.50 0.97 -22.43
N SER A 167 -0.56 1.91 -22.31
CA SER A 167 -0.88 3.35 -22.24
C SER A 167 -1.66 3.87 -23.44
N ASN A 168 -1.56 3.20 -24.59
CA ASN A 168 -2.22 3.58 -25.84
C ASN A 168 -3.59 2.91 -25.99
N GLY A 169 -3.99 2.02 -25.08
CA GLY A 169 -5.25 1.27 -25.16
C GLY A 169 -5.31 0.25 -26.31
N THR A 170 -4.17 -0.15 -26.87
CA THR A 170 -4.09 -0.93 -28.12
C THR A 170 -3.76 -2.40 -27.92
N GLN A 171 -3.18 -2.77 -26.77
CA GLN A 171 -2.72 -4.13 -26.48
C GLN A 171 -2.90 -4.45 -25.00
N GLU A 172 -3.08 -5.73 -24.69
CA GLU A 172 -3.01 -6.22 -23.32
C GLU A 172 -1.62 -5.99 -22.73
N SER A 173 -1.56 -5.57 -21.48
CA SER A 173 -0.30 -5.32 -20.77
C SER A 173 -0.47 -5.69 -19.30
N THR A 174 0.07 -6.85 -18.91
CA THR A 174 0.15 -7.22 -17.49
C THR A 174 1.13 -6.30 -16.78
N LEU A 175 0.71 -5.70 -15.68
CA LEU A 175 1.62 -4.97 -14.79
C LEU A 175 2.39 -5.99 -13.96
N ASN A 176 3.71 -5.88 -13.92
CA ASN A 176 4.57 -6.67 -13.02
C ASN A 176 4.06 -6.65 -11.57
N ALA A 177 3.59 -5.47 -11.10
CA ALA A 177 3.01 -5.32 -9.77
C ALA A 177 1.75 -6.18 -9.54
N LEU A 178 0.85 -6.30 -10.52
CA LEU A 178 -0.36 -7.13 -10.37
C LEU A 178 -0.02 -8.62 -10.37
N ASP A 179 1.05 -9.02 -11.07
CA ASP A 179 1.54 -10.40 -11.04
C ASP A 179 2.28 -10.71 -9.72
N LYS A 180 3.11 -9.76 -9.25
CA LYS A 180 3.82 -9.83 -7.97
C LYS A 180 2.83 -9.91 -6.80
N TYR A 181 1.82 -9.06 -6.80
CA TYR A 181 0.79 -8.93 -5.76
C TYR A 181 -0.57 -9.52 -6.18
N ASN A 182 -0.53 -10.69 -6.83
CA ASN A 182 -1.68 -11.33 -7.46
C ASN A 182 -2.75 -11.92 -6.53
N ASP A 183 -2.55 -11.89 -5.21
CA ASP A 183 -3.50 -12.42 -4.25
C ASP A 183 -3.56 -11.61 -2.96
N ILE A 184 -4.65 -11.80 -2.22
CA ILE A 184 -4.92 -11.05 -0.98
C ILE A 184 -3.83 -11.26 0.10
N SER A 185 -3.17 -12.41 0.15
CA SER A 185 -2.11 -12.66 1.15
C SER A 185 -0.92 -11.74 0.93
N LYS A 186 -0.53 -11.53 -0.33
CA LYS A 186 0.55 -10.64 -0.72
C LYS A 186 0.17 -9.18 -0.61
N LEU A 187 -1.05 -8.81 -1.02
CA LEU A 187 -1.54 -7.43 -0.88
C LEU A 187 -1.62 -6.96 0.59
N VAL A 188 -1.98 -7.85 1.52
CA VAL A 188 -1.96 -7.53 2.96
C VAL A 188 -0.54 -7.27 3.46
N LEU A 189 0.46 -7.98 2.94
CA LEU A 189 1.87 -7.72 3.27
C LEU A 189 2.38 -6.44 2.59
N LEU A 190 2.00 -6.19 1.33
CA LEU A 190 2.28 -4.93 0.64
C LEU A 190 1.70 -3.75 1.41
N SER A 191 0.48 -3.86 1.92
CA SER A 191 -0.13 -2.83 2.78
C SER A 191 0.79 -2.47 3.95
N LYS A 192 1.36 -3.46 4.65
CA LYS A 192 2.30 -3.23 5.76
C LYS A 192 3.60 -2.59 5.28
N LYS A 193 4.14 -3.07 4.16
CA LYS A 193 5.35 -2.52 3.54
C LYS A 193 5.17 -1.04 3.21
N LEU A 194 4.05 -0.67 2.58
CA LEU A 194 3.72 0.71 2.25
C LEU A 194 3.54 1.56 3.51
N ASP A 195 2.85 1.05 4.54
CA ASP A 195 2.68 1.78 5.80
C ASP A 195 4.04 2.09 6.47
N ILE A 196 5.01 1.17 6.39
CA ILE A 196 6.38 1.39 6.88
C ILE A 196 7.11 2.43 6.02
N MET A 197 7.00 2.36 4.68
CA MET A 197 7.60 3.36 3.79
C MET A 197 7.04 4.77 4.06
N VAL A 198 5.73 4.88 4.27
CA VAL A 198 5.07 6.12 4.66
C VAL A 198 5.61 6.61 6.01
N GLN A 199 5.78 5.73 6.99
CA GLN A 199 6.36 6.09 8.29
C GLN A 199 7.81 6.54 8.21
N ILE A 200 8.60 6.01 7.27
CA ILE A 200 9.96 6.48 6.98
C ILE A 200 9.87 7.92 6.48
N VAL A 201 9.05 8.21 5.46
CA VAL A 201 8.88 9.57 4.92
C VAL A 201 8.35 10.52 5.99
N GLU A 202 7.31 10.13 6.73
CA GLU A 202 6.76 10.91 7.84
C GLU A 202 7.84 11.20 8.89
N THR A 203 8.66 10.21 9.27
CA THR A 203 9.76 10.42 10.22
C THR A 203 10.79 11.43 9.69
N ILE A 204 11.12 11.39 8.39
CA ILE A 204 12.01 12.39 7.77
C ILE A 204 11.35 13.78 7.76
N VAL A 205 10.04 13.89 7.57
CA VAL A 205 9.34 15.19 7.52
C VAL A 205 9.20 15.79 8.91
N VAL A 206 8.73 15.02 9.90
CA VAL A 206 8.12 15.59 11.13
C VAL A 206 9.05 15.59 12.34
N TYR A 207 10.10 14.75 12.34
CA TYR A 207 10.99 14.59 13.49
C TYR A 207 11.90 15.83 13.63
N LYS A 208 11.91 16.47 14.80
CA LYS A 208 12.68 17.71 15.01
C LYS A 208 14.17 17.42 15.21
N ASP A 209 14.50 16.49 16.08
CA ASP A 209 15.89 16.21 16.50
C ASP A 209 16.57 15.13 15.65
N LYS A 210 16.71 15.42 14.35
CA LYS A 210 17.22 14.46 13.35
C LYS A 210 18.70 14.08 13.53
N TYR A 211 19.48 14.86 14.26
CA TYR A 211 20.90 14.60 14.52
C TYR A 211 21.12 13.54 15.62
N THR A 212 20.04 13.10 16.29
CA THR A 212 20.15 12.18 17.43
C THR A 212 20.37 10.74 16.97
N LYS A 213 21.09 9.96 17.79
CA LYS A 213 21.23 8.51 17.60
C LYS A 213 19.87 7.81 17.49
N LYS A 214 18.92 8.24 18.34
CA LYS A 214 17.54 7.73 18.36
C LYS A 214 16.81 7.91 17.02
N PHE A 215 17.03 9.04 16.34
CA PHE A 215 16.45 9.26 15.01
C PHE A 215 17.00 8.26 14.00
N LYS A 216 18.34 8.08 13.98
CA LYS A 216 18.99 7.12 13.09
C LYS A 216 18.52 5.69 13.36
N GLU A 217 18.57 5.25 14.61
CA GLU A 217 18.11 3.91 15.04
C GLU A 217 16.65 3.64 14.64
N LYS A 218 15.77 4.65 14.78
CA LYS A 218 14.37 4.53 14.36
C LYS A 218 14.24 4.30 12.85
N LEU A 219 14.97 5.05 12.03
CA LEU A 219 14.97 4.87 10.58
C LEU A 219 15.53 3.51 10.17
N SER A 220 16.67 3.10 10.75
CA SER A 220 17.27 1.79 10.47
C SER A 220 16.32 0.65 10.78
N HIS A 221 15.64 0.71 11.93
CA HIS A 221 14.64 -0.28 12.32
C HIS A 221 13.49 -0.36 11.31
N LEU A 222 12.94 0.78 10.88
CA LEU A 222 11.86 0.81 9.89
C LEU A 222 12.32 0.24 8.54
N ILE A 223 13.54 0.54 8.11
CA ILE A 223 14.09 0.02 6.84
C ILE A 223 14.26 -1.50 6.91
N GLU A 224 14.80 -2.02 8.02
CA GLU A 224 14.95 -3.46 8.20
C GLU A 224 13.60 -4.17 8.27
N GLU A 225 12.62 -3.61 8.99
CA GLU A 225 11.26 -4.14 9.01
C GLU A 225 10.64 -4.17 7.60
N ASN A 226 10.93 -3.17 6.77
CA ASN A 226 10.48 -3.15 5.38
C ASN A 226 11.07 -4.31 4.57
N ARG A 227 12.38 -4.55 4.68
CA ARG A 227 13.08 -5.67 4.01
C ARG A 227 12.56 -7.03 4.44
N ILE A 228 12.22 -7.19 5.72
CA ILE A 228 11.59 -8.42 6.22
C ILE A 228 10.24 -8.66 5.54
N ASN A 229 9.46 -7.61 5.24
CA ASN A 229 8.20 -7.77 4.53
C ASN A 229 8.40 -8.20 3.07
N ASP A 230 9.47 -7.80 2.40
CA ASP A 230 9.81 -8.30 1.06
C ASP A 230 10.02 -9.82 1.06
N CYS A 231 10.87 -10.31 1.97
CA CYS A 231 11.08 -11.74 2.16
C CYS A 231 9.78 -12.50 2.46
N ARG A 232 8.84 -11.87 3.20
CA ARG A 232 7.54 -12.48 3.52
C ARG A 232 6.62 -12.51 2.32
N ILE A 233 6.63 -11.49 1.47
CA ILE A 233 5.81 -11.41 0.26
C ILE A 233 6.20 -12.55 -0.69
N GLU A 234 7.49 -12.75 -0.92
CA GLU A 234 8.00 -13.82 -1.80
C GLU A 234 7.62 -15.22 -1.31
N LYS A 235 7.65 -15.44 0.00
CA LYS A 235 7.34 -16.73 0.63
C LYS A 235 5.83 -16.93 0.85
N SER A 236 5.01 -15.90 0.67
CA SER A 236 3.58 -15.98 0.93
C SER A 236 2.86 -16.78 -0.14
N SER A 237 1.93 -17.62 0.31
CA SER A 237 0.99 -18.31 -0.57
C SER A 237 -0.42 -18.18 -0.03
N LEU A 238 -1.37 -17.93 -0.93
CA LEU A 238 -2.77 -17.81 -0.56
C LEU A 238 -3.30 -19.07 0.15
N SER A 239 -2.92 -20.26 -0.33
CA SER A 239 -3.31 -21.54 0.28
C SER A 239 -2.91 -21.65 1.75
N THR A 240 -1.70 -21.18 2.09
CA THR A 240 -1.22 -21.14 3.48
C THR A 240 -1.95 -20.09 4.29
N TYR A 241 -2.18 -18.90 3.72
CA TYR A 241 -2.87 -17.79 4.36
C TYR A 241 -4.32 -18.13 4.77
N VAL A 242 -5.00 -19.00 4.02
CA VAL A 242 -6.42 -19.35 4.24
C VAL A 242 -6.65 -20.73 4.87
N LYS A 243 -5.59 -21.41 5.35
CA LYS A 243 -5.69 -22.73 6.01
C LYS A 243 -6.78 -22.79 7.09
N ARG A 244 -6.94 -21.72 7.87
CA ARG A 244 -7.99 -21.62 8.89
C ARG A 244 -9.38 -21.64 8.27
N GLU A 245 -9.60 -20.89 7.21
CA GLU A 245 -10.93 -20.73 6.61
C GLU A 245 -11.36 -21.96 5.83
N VAL A 246 -10.42 -22.70 5.25
CA VAL A 246 -10.66 -24.04 4.72
C VAL A 246 -11.24 -24.97 5.80
N LYS A 247 -10.64 -24.98 7.01
CA LYS A 247 -11.12 -25.80 8.14
C LYS A 247 -12.51 -25.36 8.62
N VAL A 248 -12.76 -24.05 8.68
CA VAL A 248 -14.07 -23.50 9.06
C VAL A 248 -15.14 -23.93 8.05
N PHE A 249 -14.83 -23.85 6.76
CA PHE A 249 -15.77 -24.23 5.71
C PHE A 249 -16.06 -25.75 5.70
N ASP A 250 -15.05 -26.59 5.91
CA ASP A 250 -15.22 -28.04 6.01
C ASP A 250 -16.16 -28.45 7.16
N LYS A 251 -16.05 -27.80 8.32
CA LYS A 251 -16.96 -27.99 9.45
C LYS A 251 -18.40 -27.60 9.09
N LYS A 252 -18.60 -26.44 8.46
CA LYS A 252 -19.93 -25.97 8.03
C LYS A 252 -20.59 -26.94 7.04
N LYS A 253 -19.84 -27.47 6.07
CA LYS A 253 -20.36 -28.45 5.09
C LYS A 253 -20.67 -29.79 5.73
N SER A 254 -19.90 -30.22 6.71
CA SER A 254 -20.16 -31.46 7.44
C SER A 254 -21.44 -31.35 8.25
N GLN A 255 -21.66 -30.25 8.98
CA GLN A 255 -22.89 -30.03 9.77
C GLN A 255 -24.16 -29.97 8.90
N LYS A 256 -24.09 -29.36 7.71
CA LYS A 256 -25.21 -29.32 6.75
C LYS A 256 -25.57 -30.68 6.14
N LYS A 257 -24.75 -31.73 6.29
CA LYS A 257 -25.10 -33.08 5.84
C LYS A 257 -25.89 -33.89 6.88
N PHE A 258 -25.96 -33.41 8.12
CA PHE A 258 -26.65 -34.09 9.24
C PHE A 258 -27.96 -33.40 9.64
N LEU A 259 -28.42 -32.42 8.86
CA LEU A 259 -29.72 -31.75 8.93
C LEU A 259 -30.47 -32.05 7.63
#